data_AF-A0A1M5ZZS7-F1
#
_entry.id   AF-A0A1M5ZZS7-F1
#
_cell.length_a   1.000
_cell.length_b   1.000
_cell.length_c   1.000
_cell.angle_alpha   90.00
_cell.angle_beta   90.00
_cell.angle_gamma   90.00
#
_symmetry.space_group_name_H-M   'P 1'
#
loop_
_entity.id
_entity.type
_entity.pdbx_description
1 polymer ?
#
loop_
_entity_poly.entity_id
_entity_poly.type
_entity_poly.pdbx_seq_one_letter_code
_entity_poly.pdbx_strand_id
1 'polypeptide(L)'
;MKKIILAIGLLLSLDAFGQVAIGKDAISNEYVSIEFGLGNKGIVLPYVTNIEEMSKNGRVVQPGTIAMDATSGLVSYCKDSPCNNVNNWFKLSVNKQNLYLDGQSIANTKGIVPNFETFQQPLKDIGGNSFIGDEEESAPGVLVLSDKNKAMVLPKMQSPHTSIKRPAPGMMAYDTKKKQLAIFNGTVWSFWSTCSTEIVKVSPIGYEQAICENSPVVELKVKLQDRDDPTKVINDEEVEYIKWYYSFSNNYNKIEQEEWFKVGEGKSFIPPADAVNSSWNEIYYYTLAKIKGCEESRSELFKLKYLCPN
;
A
#
# COMPACT_ATOMS: atom_id res chain seq x y z
N MET A 1 38.03 16.90 46.67
CA MET A 1 38.08 15.63 45.92
C MET A 1 36.75 14.87 45.96
N LYS A 2 36.21 14.45 47.12
CA LYS A 2 34.92 13.72 47.20
C LYS A 2 33.72 14.40 46.48
N LYS A 3 33.59 15.72 46.60
CA LYS A 3 32.51 16.50 45.92
C LYS A 3 32.68 16.60 44.40
N ILE A 4 33.92 16.54 43.90
CA ILE A 4 34.23 16.58 42.45
C ILE A 4 33.91 15.21 41.82
N ILE A 5 34.22 14.11 42.52
CA ILE A 5 33.90 12.75 42.08
C ILE A 5 32.37 12.56 41.95
N LEU A 6 31.60 13.12 42.90
CA LEU A 6 30.13 13.05 42.87
C LEU A 6 29.53 13.87 41.72
N ALA A 7 30.10 15.05 41.42
CA ALA A 7 29.67 15.88 40.29
C ALA A 7 30.00 15.24 38.93
N ILE A 8 31.15 14.58 38.80
CA ILE A 8 31.53 13.84 37.58
C ILE A 8 30.61 12.62 37.39
N GLY A 9 30.25 11.90 38.46
CA GLY A 9 29.30 10.80 38.39
C GLY A 9 27.89 11.23 37.96
N LEU A 10 27.46 12.44 38.34
CA LEU A 10 26.16 13.00 37.95
C LEU A 10 26.13 13.53 36.50
N LEU A 11 27.29 13.92 35.95
CA LEU A 11 27.43 14.37 34.56
C LEU A 11 27.57 13.21 33.55
N LEU A 12 27.80 11.98 34.04
CA LEU A 12 27.93 10.77 33.22
C LEU A 12 26.60 10.03 33.02
N SER A 13 25.48 10.51 33.57
CA SER A 13 24.13 10.04 33.19
C SER A 13 23.75 10.66 31.84
N LEU A 14 24.43 10.22 30.78
CA LEU A 14 23.97 10.46 29.42
C LEU A 14 22.88 9.43 29.13
N ASP A 15 21.69 9.90 28.79
CA ASP A 15 20.60 9.03 28.35
C ASP A 15 21.06 8.26 27.11
N ALA A 16 21.15 6.93 27.22
CA ALA A 16 21.50 6.06 26.11
C ALA A 16 20.21 5.67 25.37
N PHE A 17 19.97 6.28 24.22
CA PHE A 17 18.90 5.85 23.31
C PHE A 17 19.30 4.51 22.67
N GLY A 18 18.61 3.43 23.04
CA GLY A 18 18.86 2.09 22.49
C GLY A 18 18.05 1.84 21.21
N GLN A 19 18.74 1.60 20.09
CA GLN A 19 18.13 1.04 18.88
C GLN A 19 18.34 -0.48 18.85
N VAL A 20 17.38 -1.22 18.28
CA VAL A 20 17.37 -2.68 18.38
C VAL A 20 17.91 -3.34 17.11
N ALA A 21 18.97 -4.13 17.26
CA ALA A 21 19.53 -4.96 16.21
C ALA A 21 19.35 -6.45 16.56
N ILE A 22 18.68 -7.23 15.70
CA ILE A 22 18.42 -8.66 15.93
C ILE A 22 19.22 -9.51 14.92
N GLY A 23 20.15 -10.31 15.43
CA GLY A 23 20.98 -11.20 14.62
C GLY A 23 21.99 -10.45 13.74
N LYS A 24 22.41 -9.26 14.17
CA LYS A 24 23.50 -8.44 13.63
C LYS A 24 24.06 -7.55 14.75
N ASP A 25 25.26 -6.99 14.56
CA ASP A 25 25.98 -6.27 15.63
C ASP A 25 25.50 -4.82 15.81
N ALA A 26 25.00 -4.18 14.76
CA ALA A 26 24.53 -2.80 14.79
C ALA A 26 23.46 -2.56 13.72
N ILE A 27 22.63 -1.53 13.90
CA ILE A 27 21.72 -1.04 12.86
C ILE A 27 22.49 -0.33 11.73
N SER A 28 21.81 -0.05 10.63
CA SER A 28 22.38 0.58 9.44
C SER A 28 22.48 2.10 9.52
N ASN A 29 21.55 2.78 10.19
CA ASN A 29 21.57 4.23 10.40
C ASN A 29 20.63 4.66 11.54
N GLU A 30 20.69 5.92 11.94
CA GLU A 30 19.94 6.49 13.07
C GLU A 30 18.41 6.55 12.87
N TYR A 31 17.90 6.40 11.64
CA TYR A 31 16.47 6.40 11.32
C TYR A 31 15.83 5.00 11.40
N VAL A 32 16.51 4.04 12.03
CA VAL A 32 16.02 2.66 12.19
C VAL A 32 15.67 2.38 13.64
N SER A 33 14.43 1.98 13.92
CA SER A 33 13.99 1.61 15.27
C SER A 33 14.43 0.19 15.62
N ILE A 34 14.18 -0.72 14.67
CA ILE A 34 14.56 -2.13 14.74
C ILE A 34 15.04 -2.63 13.38
N GLU A 35 16.14 -3.38 13.38
CA GLU A 35 16.69 -4.01 12.19
C GLU A 35 17.07 -5.47 12.41
N PHE A 36 16.80 -6.29 11.41
CA PHE A 36 17.14 -7.71 11.41
C PHE A 36 18.35 -7.99 10.52
N GLY A 37 19.25 -8.84 10.99
CA GLY A 37 20.37 -9.35 10.21
C GLY A 37 19.91 -10.21 9.03
N LEU A 38 20.83 -10.40 8.08
CA LEU A 38 20.57 -11.18 6.86
C LEU A 38 20.23 -12.65 7.19
N GLY A 39 19.57 -13.31 6.23
CA GLY A 39 19.25 -14.73 6.26
C GLY A 39 17.84 -15.03 5.76
N ASN A 40 17.55 -16.31 5.52
CA ASN A 40 16.25 -16.77 5.02
C ASN A 40 15.23 -16.92 6.15
N LYS A 41 14.90 -15.80 6.81
CA LYS A 41 14.02 -15.70 7.98
C LYS A 41 13.04 -14.54 7.83
N GLY A 42 11.90 -14.64 8.49
CA GLY A 42 10.86 -13.59 8.54
C GLY A 42 10.38 -13.35 9.97
N ILE A 43 9.60 -12.28 10.15
CA ILE A 43 8.88 -12.05 11.40
C ILE A 43 7.59 -12.87 11.34
N VAL A 44 7.24 -13.56 12.42
CA VAL A 44 5.94 -14.21 12.56
C VAL A 44 5.03 -13.29 13.34
N LEU A 45 3.92 -12.88 12.72
CA LEU A 45 2.93 -12.01 13.35
C LEU A 45 2.19 -12.74 14.48
N PRO A 46 1.73 -12.01 15.51
CA PRO A 46 0.87 -12.58 16.53
C PRO A 46 -0.45 -13.06 15.91
N TYR A 47 -0.89 -14.22 16.37
CA TYR A 47 -2.19 -14.77 16.02
C TYR A 47 -3.23 -14.26 17.01
N VAL A 48 -4.39 -13.86 16.49
CA VAL A 48 -5.58 -13.53 17.29
C VAL A 48 -6.71 -14.44 16.87
N THR A 49 -7.58 -14.80 17.83
CA THR A 49 -8.72 -15.70 17.55
C THR A 49 -9.58 -15.15 16.40
N ASN A 50 -9.92 -13.86 16.48
CA ASN A 50 -10.62 -13.08 15.47
C ASN A 50 -10.28 -11.60 15.69
N ILE A 51 -10.04 -10.83 14.62
CA ILE A 51 -9.78 -9.38 14.69
C ILE A 51 -10.92 -8.59 15.33
N GLU A 52 -12.17 -9.06 15.22
CA GLU A 52 -13.32 -8.43 15.87
C GLU A 52 -13.24 -8.49 17.40
N GLU A 53 -12.68 -9.57 17.95
CA GLU A 53 -12.51 -9.73 19.40
C GLU A 53 -11.48 -8.75 19.97
N MET A 54 -10.53 -8.27 19.15
CA MET A 54 -9.50 -7.33 19.59
C MET A 54 -10.08 -5.99 20.06
N SER A 55 -11.26 -5.62 19.59
CA SER A 55 -11.92 -4.33 19.86
C SER A 55 -13.14 -4.43 20.77
N LYS A 56 -13.39 -5.62 21.34
CA LYS A 56 -14.46 -5.83 22.33
C LYS A 56 -14.01 -5.43 23.73
N ASN A 57 -14.96 -5.35 24.66
CA ASN A 57 -14.72 -5.10 26.08
C ASN A 57 -13.96 -3.79 26.38
N GLY A 58 -14.21 -2.73 25.61
CA GLY A 58 -13.58 -1.42 25.78
C GLY A 58 -12.12 -1.35 25.33
N ARG A 59 -11.61 -2.38 24.65
CA ARG A 59 -10.27 -2.37 24.05
C ARG A 59 -10.26 -1.53 22.78
N VAL A 60 -9.14 -0.85 22.55
CA VAL A 60 -8.94 0.04 21.43
C VAL A 60 -7.75 -0.49 20.63
N VAL A 61 -7.95 -0.82 19.35
CA VAL A 61 -6.87 -1.24 18.46
C VAL A 61 -6.35 -0.03 17.72
N GLN A 62 -5.06 0.29 17.86
CA GLN A 62 -4.47 1.47 17.22
C GLN A 62 -4.25 1.26 15.71
N PRO A 63 -4.38 2.32 14.88
CA PRO A 63 -3.90 2.32 13.50
C PRO A 63 -2.46 1.82 13.39
N GLY A 64 -2.16 1.08 12.33
CA GLY A 64 -0.86 0.44 12.13
C GLY A 64 -0.72 -0.94 12.80
N THR A 65 -1.68 -1.37 13.62
CA THR A 65 -1.69 -2.75 14.17
C THR A 65 -1.75 -3.78 13.05
N ILE A 66 -0.88 -4.79 13.07
CA ILE A 66 -0.88 -5.92 12.14
C ILE A 66 -1.08 -7.21 12.94
N ALA A 67 -2.03 -8.04 12.50
CA ALA A 67 -2.32 -9.32 13.15
C ALA A 67 -2.72 -10.38 12.12
N MET A 68 -2.53 -11.65 12.48
CA MET A 68 -3.13 -12.76 11.75
C MET A 68 -4.40 -13.22 12.46
N ASP A 69 -5.51 -13.17 11.75
CA ASP A 69 -6.80 -13.67 12.20
C ASP A 69 -6.88 -15.19 11.99
N ALA A 70 -7.01 -15.94 13.08
CA ALA A 70 -7.05 -17.40 13.03
C ALA A 70 -8.37 -17.97 12.50
N THR A 71 -9.48 -17.25 12.67
CA THR A 71 -10.80 -17.68 12.18
C THR A 71 -10.85 -17.65 10.65
N SER A 72 -10.40 -16.53 10.06
CA SER A 72 -10.38 -16.30 8.62
C SER A 72 -9.12 -16.80 7.93
N GLY A 73 -8.01 -16.96 8.65
CA GLY A 73 -6.70 -17.31 8.08
C GLY A 73 -6.07 -16.17 7.28
N LEU A 74 -6.40 -14.92 7.60
CA LEU A 74 -5.93 -13.73 6.90
C LEU A 74 -5.04 -12.87 7.80
N VAL A 75 -3.92 -12.42 7.26
CA VAL A 75 -3.16 -11.30 7.80
C VAL A 75 -3.86 -9.99 7.41
N SER A 76 -4.08 -9.11 8.38
CA SER A 76 -4.72 -7.81 8.18
C SER A 76 -3.99 -6.69 8.92
N TYR A 77 -4.10 -5.46 8.41
CA TYR A 77 -3.61 -4.24 9.07
C TYR A 77 -4.75 -3.28 9.39
N CYS A 78 -4.68 -2.64 10.55
CA CYS A 78 -5.60 -1.60 10.97
C CYS A 78 -5.27 -0.29 10.26
N LYS A 79 -6.14 0.20 9.36
CA LYS A 79 -5.84 1.35 8.49
C LYS A 79 -6.01 2.71 9.18
N ASP A 80 -7.24 3.00 9.55
CA ASP A 80 -7.70 4.35 9.85
C ASP A 80 -8.66 4.32 11.03
N SER A 81 -8.50 5.30 11.93
CA SER A 81 -9.18 5.37 13.24
C SER A 81 -8.89 4.12 14.08
N PRO A 82 -9.08 4.14 15.42
CA PRO A 82 -9.00 2.89 16.13
C PRO A 82 -9.96 1.86 15.53
N CYS A 83 -9.44 0.66 15.20
CA CYS A 83 -10.18 -0.32 14.42
C CYS A 83 -11.25 -1.00 15.25
N ASN A 84 -12.41 -0.35 15.40
CA ASN A 84 -13.52 -0.83 16.20
C ASN A 84 -14.43 -1.85 15.48
N ASN A 85 -14.25 -2.05 14.17
CA ASN A 85 -14.97 -3.05 13.39
C ASN A 85 -14.13 -3.54 12.18
N VAL A 86 -14.61 -4.59 11.50
CA VAL A 86 -13.91 -5.23 10.38
C VAL A 86 -13.63 -4.34 9.17
N ASN A 87 -14.40 -3.28 8.94
CA ASN A 87 -14.21 -2.41 7.77
C ASN A 87 -12.98 -1.49 7.91
N ASN A 88 -12.51 -1.26 9.14
CA ASN A 88 -11.28 -0.52 9.41
C ASN A 88 -10.02 -1.37 9.16
N TRP A 89 -10.19 -2.69 9.04
CA TRP A 89 -9.10 -3.61 8.73
C TRP A 89 -8.96 -3.80 7.23
N PHE A 90 -7.72 -3.77 6.76
CA PHE A 90 -7.36 -4.11 5.40
C PHE A 90 -6.61 -5.42 5.36
N LYS A 91 -7.02 -6.28 4.43
CA LYS A 91 -6.46 -7.61 4.26
C LYS A 91 -5.13 -7.50 3.53
N LEU A 92 -4.04 -7.87 4.20
CA LEU A 92 -2.69 -7.96 3.62
C LEU A 92 -2.42 -9.34 2.98
N SER A 93 -3.39 -10.24 3.03
CA SER A 93 -3.30 -11.55 2.40
C SER A 93 -4.63 -11.93 1.77
N VAL A 94 -4.63 -12.97 0.94
CA VAL A 94 -5.81 -13.37 0.16
C VAL A 94 -6.20 -14.81 0.39
N ASN A 95 -7.52 -15.02 0.48
CA ASN A 95 -8.15 -16.32 0.36
C ASN A 95 -8.89 -16.38 -0.97
N LYS A 96 -8.57 -17.37 -1.80
CA LYS A 96 -9.23 -17.67 -3.07
C LYS A 96 -9.76 -19.09 -3.02
N GLN A 97 -10.79 -19.36 -3.80
CA GLN A 97 -11.33 -20.70 -4.04
C GLN A 97 -11.17 -21.03 -5.51
N ASN A 98 -11.04 -22.33 -5.82
CA ASN A 98 -10.98 -22.86 -7.19
C ASN A 98 -9.95 -22.15 -8.08
N LEU A 99 -8.76 -21.91 -7.52
CA LEU A 99 -7.68 -21.24 -8.23
C LEU A 99 -6.93 -22.26 -9.09
N TYR A 100 -6.58 -21.90 -10.32
CA TYR A 100 -5.72 -22.71 -11.18
C TYR A 100 -4.40 -21.97 -11.39
N LEU A 101 -3.30 -22.53 -10.89
CA LEU A 101 -1.95 -21.96 -11.01
C LEU A 101 -0.98 -23.06 -11.43
N ASP A 102 -0.13 -22.77 -12.42
CA ASP A 102 0.94 -23.66 -12.90
C ASP A 102 0.46 -25.09 -13.21
N GLY A 103 -0.73 -25.24 -13.79
CA GLY A 103 -1.32 -26.54 -14.12
C GLY A 103 -1.91 -27.31 -12.93
N GLN A 104 -1.96 -26.70 -11.74
CA GLN A 104 -2.56 -27.27 -10.54
C GLN A 104 -3.84 -26.54 -10.14
N SER A 105 -4.86 -27.33 -9.80
CA SER A 105 -6.08 -26.82 -9.17
C SER A 105 -5.89 -26.75 -7.65
N ILE A 106 -6.08 -25.56 -7.09
CA ILE A 106 -6.03 -25.27 -5.67
C ILE A 106 -7.46 -24.96 -5.21
N ALA A 107 -8.05 -25.90 -4.47
CA ALA A 107 -9.44 -25.81 -4.04
C ALA A 107 -9.72 -24.57 -3.16
N ASN A 108 -8.82 -24.28 -2.22
CA ASN A 108 -8.85 -23.03 -1.47
C ASN A 108 -7.44 -22.61 -1.02
N THR A 109 -7.26 -21.31 -0.78
CA THR A 109 -6.02 -20.75 -0.23
C THR A 109 -6.24 -20.19 1.18
N LYS A 110 -7.24 -20.70 1.91
CA LYS A 110 -7.50 -20.27 3.29
C LYS A 110 -6.24 -20.50 4.10
N GLY A 111 -5.78 -19.47 4.80
CA GLY A 111 -4.60 -19.60 5.65
C GLY A 111 -4.80 -20.64 6.74
N ILE A 112 -3.80 -21.51 6.91
CA ILE A 112 -3.78 -22.53 7.96
C ILE A 112 -3.01 -21.94 9.15
N VAL A 113 -3.71 -21.68 10.26
CA VAL A 113 -3.08 -21.29 11.52
C VAL A 113 -2.88 -22.54 12.37
N PRO A 114 -1.70 -22.74 12.99
CA PRO A 114 -1.51 -23.88 13.88
C PRO A 114 -2.48 -23.80 15.06
N ASN A 115 -2.88 -24.95 15.61
CA ASN A 115 -3.77 -24.96 16.78
C ASN A 115 -3.14 -24.12 17.91
N PHE A 116 -3.92 -23.17 18.47
CA PHE A 116 -3.48 -22.31 19.55
C PHE A 116 -2.89 -23.12 20.69
N GLU A 117 -3.55 -24.21 21.12
CA GLU A 117 -3.12 -25.00 22.29
C GLU A 117 -1.69 -25.58 22.18
N THR A 118 -1.15 -25.74 20.97
CA THR A 118 0.18 -26.32 20.74
C THR A 118 1.26 -25.32 20.34
N PHE A 119 0.91 -24.15 19.80
CA PHE A 119 1.87 -23.11 19.33
C PHE A 119 1.85 -21.83 20.15
N GLN A 120 0.70 -21.50 20.73
CA GLN A 120 0.51 -20.47 21.73
C GLN A 120 -0.38 -21.12 22.80
N GLN A 121 0.20 -22.04 23.60
CA GLN A 121 -0.30 -22.25 24.97
C GLN A 121 -0.68 -20.85 25.44
N PRO A 122 -1.94 -20.57 25.84
CA PRO A 122 -2.35 -19.22 26.17
C PRO A 122 -1.42 -18.77 27.28
N LEU A 123 -0.34 -18.09 26.90
CA LEU A 123 0.53 -17.39 27.81
C LEU A 123 -0.47 -16.41 28.36
N LYS A 124 -0.87 -16.66 29.62
CA LYS A 124 -1.71 -15.73 30.36
C LYS A 124 -1.09 -14.39 30.07
N ASP A 125 -1.83 -13.52 29.39
CA ASP A 125 -1.35 -12.21 29.01
C ASP A 125 -0.93 -11.55 30.32
N ILE A 126 0.37 -11.49 30.57
CA ILE A 126 0.90 -11.03 31.86
C ILE A 126 0.86 -9.49 31.88
N GLY A 127 0.27 -8.85 30.86
CA GLY A 127 0.17 -7.41 30.72
C GLY A 127 1.49 -6.76 30.34
N GLY A 128 2.31 -7.43 29.54
CA GLY A 128 3.63 -6.94 29.13
C GLY A 128 3.63 -6.48 27.68
N ASN A 129 3.51 -5.17 27.45
CA ASN A 129 3.79 -4.57 26.16
C ASN A 129 5.32 -4.44 26.01
N SER A 130 5.87 -4.82 24.85
CA SER A 130 7.26 -4.49 24.50
C SER A 130 7.30 -3.19 23.71
N PHE A 131 8.01 -2.18 24.22
CA PHE A 131 8.15 -0.90 23.55
C PHE A 131 9.54 -0.74 22.93
N ILE A 132 9.59 -0.22 21.71
CA ILE A 132 10.82 0.24 21.05
C ILE A 132 10.57 1.66 20.54
N GLY A 133 11.25 2.63 21.13
CA GLY A 133 11.09 4.05 20.85
C GLY A 133 10.76 4.84 22.11
N ASP A 134 10.12 6.00 21.94
CA ASP A 134 9.68 6.82 23.06
C ASP A 134 8.54 6.11 23.81
N GLU A 135 8.66 5.96 25.13
CA GLU A 135 7.61 5.35 25.95
C GLU A 135 6.38 6.27 25.99
N GLU A 136 5.37 5.97 25.17
CA GLU A 136 4.00 6.38 25.47
C GLU A 136 3.35 5.23 26.26
N GLU A 137 3.24 5.41 27.59
CA GLU A 137 2.77 4.41 28.57
C GLU A 137 1.40 3.78 28.27
N SER A 138 0.69 4.21 27.21
CA SER A 138 -0.69 3.81 26.92
C SER A 138 -0.96 3.15 25.57
N ALA A 139 0.03 2.95 24.69
CA ALA A 139 -0.25 2.33 23.40
C ALA A 139 -0.49 0.81 23.54
N PRO A 140 -1.70 0.29 23.22
CA PRO A 140 -2.00 -1.14 23.36
C PRO A 140 -1.33 -1.96 22.25
N GLY A 141 -0.57 -2.99 22.63
CA GLY A 141 0.03 -3.94 21.69
C GLY A 141 1.10 -4.82 22.34
N VAL A 142 1.34 -6.00 21.77
CA VAL A 142 2.40 -6.92 22.25
C VAL A 142 3.80 -6.36 21.96
N LEU A 143 3.98 -5.78 20.77
CA LEU A 143 5.18 -5.07 20.35
C LEU A 143 4.74 -3.74 19.75
N VAL A 144 5.19 -2.64 20.34
CA VAL A 144 4.87 -1.27 19.94
C VAL A 144 6.15 -0.59 19.48
N LEU A 145 6.15 -0.11 18.24
CA LEU A 145 7.20 0.74 17.69
C LEU A 145 6.69 2.19 17.75
N SER A 146 7.20 2.98 18.67
CA SER A 146 6.66 4.32 19.00
C SER A 146 7.52 5.49 18.52
N ASP A 147 8.70 5.21 17.95
CA ASP A 147 9.54 6.24 17.34
C ASP A 147 8.79 7.05 16.26
N LYS A 148 8.83 8.38 16.35
CA LYS A 148 8.12 9.27 15.42
C LYS A 148 8.78 9.41 14.05
N ASN A 149 10.09 9.16 13.98
CA ASN A 149 10.92 9.42 12.80
C ASN A 149 11.85 8.24 12.46
N LYS A 150 11.61 7.07 13.04
CA LYS A 150 12.38 5.85 12.74
C LYS A 150 11.47 4.76 12.20
N ALA A 151 12.03 3.90 11.35
CA ALA A 151 11.31 2.81 10.72
C ALA A 151 11.87 1.46 11.12
N MET A 152 11.02 0.44 11.09
CA MET A 152 11.45 -0.95 11.11
C MET A 152 12.04 -1.34 9.75
N VAL A 153 13.23 -1.93 9.77
CA VAL A 153 13.80 -2.61 8.60
C VAL A 153 13.48 -4.10 8.73
N LEU A 154 12.50 -4.57 7.97
CA LEU A 154 12.09 -5.98 7.96
C LEU A 154 13.25 -6.93 7.61
N PRO A 155 13.19 -8.20 8.06
CA PRO A 155 14.04 -9.25 7.50
C PRO A 155 13.91 -9.26 5.99
N LYS A 156 15.05 -9.15 5.31
CA LYS A 156 15.11 -8.95 3.85
C LYS A 156 15.98 -10.00 3.19
N MET A 157 15.50 -10.54 2.08
CA MET A 157 16.19 -11.54 1.27
C MET A 157 15.71 -11.49 -0.17
N GLN A 158 16.34 -12.24 -1.08
CA GLN A 158 15.80 -12.39 -2.44
C GLN A 158 14.73 -13.49 -2.44
N SER A 159 13.57 -13.20 -3.03
CA SER A 159 12.50 -14.18 -3.30
C SER A 159 12.12 -15.05 -2.07
N PRO A 160 11.52 -14.46 -1.02
CA PRO A 160 11.15 -15.18 0.20
C PRO A 160 10.39 -16.49 -0.03
N HIS A 161 9.49 -16.50 -1.02
CA HIS A 161 8.64 -17.66 -1.35
C HIS A 161 9.40 -18.90 -1.85
N THR A 162 10.63 -18.76 -2.33
CA THR A 162 11.49 -19.90 -2.72
C THR A 162 12.66 -20.11 -1.76
N SER A 163 13.11 -19.04 -1.10
CA SER A 163 14.23 -19.05 -0.17
C SER A 163 13.88 -19.63 1.20
N ILE A 164 12.66 -19.40 1.69
CA ILE A 164 12.17 -19.93 2.98
C ILE A 164 11.46 -21.26 2.72
N LYS A 165 12.09 -22.37 3.14
CA LYS A 165 11.59 -23.72 2.82
C LYS A 165 10.35 -24.16 3.61
N ARG A 166 10.18 -23.64 4.82
CA ARG A 166 9.07 -23.99 5.74
C ARG A 166 8.58 -22.72 6.44
N PRO A 167 7.91 -21.81 5.72
CA PRO A 167 7.40 -20.58 6.32
C PRO A 167 6.30 -20.89 7.33
N ALA A 168 6.29 -20.15 8.44
CA ALA A 168 5.21 -20.21 9.42
C ALA A 168 4.04 -19.32 8.94
N PRO A 169 2.79 -19.69 9.25
CA PRO A 169 1.64 -18.83 9.02
C PRO A 169 1.84 -17.44 9.65
N GLY A 170 1.38 -16.38 9.01
CA GLY A 170 1.58 -15.01 9.49
C GLY A 170 3.01 -14.48 9.31
N MET A 171 3.87 -15.19 8.57
CA MET A 171 5.22 -14.74 8.32
C MET A 171 5.27 -13.56 7.35
N MET A 172 6.04 -12.53 7.69
CA MET A 172 6.32 -11.37 6.86
C MET A 172 7.83 -11.19 6.63
N ALA A 173 8.20 -10.82 5.40
CA ALA A 173 9.57 -10.50 4.99
C ALA A 173 9.58 -9.53 3.82
N TYR A 174 10.72 -8.89 3.55
CA TYR A 174 10.89 -8.02 2.39
C TYR A 174 11.65 -8.74 1.26
N ASP A 175 11.06 -8.80 0.07
CA ASP A 175 11.70 -9.30 -1.15
C ASP A 175 12.56 -8.21 -1.78
N THR A 176 13.88 -8.37 -1.66
CA THR A 176 14.87 -7.45 -2.24
C THR A 176 14.99 -7.54 -3.76
N LYS A 177 14.57 -8.65 -4.38
CA LYS A 177 14.65 -8.83 -5.84
C LYS A 177 13.52 -8.07 -6.54
N LYS A 178 12.31 -8.17 -6.00
CA LYS A 178 11.11 -7.50 -6.55
C LYS A 178 10.78 -6.18 -5.86
N LYS A 179 11.45 -5.85 -4.74
CA LYS A 179 11.21 -4.68 -3.90
C LYS A 179 9.79 -4.65 -3.32
N GLN A 180 9.37 -5.78 -2.76
CA GLN A 180 7.98 -6.00 -2.33
C GLN A 180 7.90 -6.53 -0.90
N LEU A 181 6.85 -6.15 -0.18
CA LEU A 181 6.48 -6.81 1.07
C LEU A 181 5.85 -8.17 0.74
N ALA A 182 6.36 -9.24 1.35
CA ALA A 182 5.88 -10.60 1.17
C ALA A 182 5.28 -11.13 2.48
N ILE A 183 4.08 -11.70 2.41
CA ILE A 183 3.32 -12.18 3.56
C ILE A 183 2.78 -13.57 3.27
N PHE A 184 3.05 -14.52 4.17
CA PHE A 184 2.57 -15.89 4.06
C PHE A 184 1.42 -16.13 5.04
N ASN A 185 0.26 -16.57 4.54
CA ASN A 185 -0.91 -16.83 5.39
C ASN A 185 -0.98 -18.29 5.92
N GLY A 186 0.04 -19.11 5.69
CA GLY A 186 0.03 -20.54 6.02
C GLY A 186 -0.23 -21.45 4.83
N THR A 187 -0.77 -20.91 3.73
CA THR A 187 -1.06 -21.66 2.51
C THR A 187 -0.44 -21.01 1.28
N VAL A 188 -0.54 -19.69 1.15
CA VAL A 188 -0.04 -18.93 0.00
C VAL A 188 0.70 -17.66 0.42
N TRP A 189 1.60 -17.20 -0.45
CA TRP A 189 2.27 -15.91 -0.34
C TRP A 189 1.47 -14.81 -1.04
N SER A 190 1.32 -13.67 -0.38
CA SER A 190 0.77 -12.42 -0.90
C SER A 190 1.88 -11.39 -0.98
N PHE A 191 1.89 -10.59 -2.05
CA PHE A 191 2.95 -9.62 -2.33
C PHE A 191 2.37 -8.22 -2.51
N TRP A 192 2.99 -7.23 -1.86
CA TRP A 192 2.62 -5.83 -1.94
C TRP A 192 3.79 -5.01 -2.49
N SER A 193 3.49 -4.22 -3.52
CA SER A 193 4.42 -3.23 -4.08
C SER A 193 3.85 -1.85 -3.84
N THR A 194 4.72 -0.86 -3.71
CA THR A 194 4.30 0.53 -3.93
C THR A 194 3.94 0.68 -5.40
N CYS A 195 2.70 1.06 -5.71
CA CYS A 195 2.33 1.45 -7.07
C CYS A 195 2.90 2.87 -7.27
N SER A 196 4.12 2.96 -7.82
CA SER A 196 4.78 4.22 -8.17
C SER A 196 4.49 4.58 -9.63
N THR A 197 3.22 4.70 -9.99
CA THR A 197 2.85 5.09 -11.35
C THR A 197 2.12 6.41 -11.34
N GLU A 198 2.75 7.41 -11.93
CA GLU A 198 2.25 8.75 -12.16
C GLU A 198 2.03 8.89 -13.67
N ILE A 199 0.90 9.44 -14.09
CA ILE A 199 0.64 9.66 -15.53
C ILE A 199 1.48 10.87 -15.95
N VAL A 200 2.58 10.65 -16.66
CA VAL A 200 3.55 11.72 -16.99
C VAL A 200 3.18 12.52 -18.27
N LYS A 201 2.33 11.99 -19.17
CA LYS A 201 1.92 12.77 -20.37
C LYS A 201 0.69 12.23 -21.12
N VAL A 202 -0.34 13.06 -21.29
CA VAL A 202 -1.32 12.90 -22.37
C VAL A 202 -0.91 13.80 -23.53
N SER A 203 -0.83 13.30 -24.76
CA SER A 203 -0.56 14.14 -25.94
C SER A 203 -1.58 13.85 -27.04
N PRO A 204 -2.31 14.87 -27.55
CA PRO A 204 -3.14 14.67 -28.72
C PRO A 204 -2.29 14.24 -29.91
N ILE A 205 -2.82 13.33 -30.73
CA ILE A 205 -2.30 13.09 -32.08
C ILE A 205 -3.21 13.83 -33.05
N GLY A 206 -2.77 15.00 -33.47
CA GLY A 206 -3.52 15.87 -34.37
C GLY A 206 -3.58 17.30 -33.86
N TYR A 207 -4.63 18.02 -34.26
CA TYR A 207 -4.78 19.44 -34.00
C TYR A 207 -4.97 19.73 -32.50
N GLU A 208 -4.23 20.69 -31.95
CA GLU A 208 -4.43 21.26 -30.61
C GLU A 208 -5.74 22.10 -30.50
N GLN A 209 -6.49 22.21 -31.60
CA GLN A 209 -7.69 23.02 -31.76
C GLN A 209 -8.74 22.26 -32.59
N ALA A 210 -9.98 22.22 -32.10
CA ALA A 210 -11.13 21.65 -32.82
C ALA A 210 -12.16 22.76 -33.13
N ILE A 211 -12.67 22.80 -34.38
CA ILE A 211 -13.65 23.77 -34.90
C ILE A 211 -15.02 23.10 -35.07
N CYS A 212 -16.05 23.57 -34.36
CA CYS A 212 -17.28 22.83 -34.06
C CYS A 212 -18.12 22.40 -35.30
N GLU A 213 -18.00 23.09 -36.45
CA GLU A 213 -18.81 22.79 -37.63
C GLU A 213 -18.17 21.79 -38.62
N ASN A 214 -16.89 21.44 -38.49
CA ASN A 214 -16.19 20.49 -39.37
C ASN A 214 -15.05 19.73 -38.65
N SER A 215 -15.11 19.59 -37.33
CA SER A 215 -14.00 19.00 -36.57
C SER A 215 -13.73 17.55 -36.96
N PRO A 216 -12.51 17.20 -37.39
CA PRO A 216 -12.11 15.80 -37.50
C PRO A 216 -12.14 15.14 -36.11
N VAL A 217 -12.32 13.83 -36.10
CA VAL A 217 -12.12 13.00 -34.90
C VAL A 217 -10.73 13.31 -34.33
N VAL A 218 -10.67 13.87 -33.12
CA VAL A 218 -9.40 14.11 -32.43
C VAL A 218 -8.99 12.82 -31.75
N GLU A 219 -7.95 12.17 -32.26
CA GLU A 219 -7.37 10.99 -31.64
C GLU A 219 -6.43 11.42 -30.50
N LEU A 220 -6.72 11.00 -29.27
CA LEU A 220 -5.85 11.24 -28.13
C LEU A 220 -5.02 9.98 -27.87
N LYS A 221 -3.69 10.09 -27.86
CA LYS A 221 -2.82 9.02 -27.35
C LYS A 221 -2.28 9.41 -25.97
N VAL A 222 -2.65 8.60 -24.99
CA VAL A 222 -2.15 8.73 -23.62
C VAL A 222 -0.83 7.95 -23.55
N LYS A 223 0.25 8.58 -23.07
CA LYS A 223 1.48 7.87 -22.72
C LYS A 223 1.60 7.81 -21.21
N LEU A 224 1.59 6.61 -20.66
CA LEU A 224 1.82 6.39 -19.24
C LEU A 224 3.31 6.09 -19.00
N GLN A 225 3.89 6.61 -17.93
CA GLN A 225 5.27 6.33 -17.52
C GLN A 225 5.30 5.98 -16.03
N ASP A 226 6.36 5.32 -15.59
CA ASP A 226 6.58 5.07 -14.16
C ASP A 226 7.03 6.36 -13.46
N ARG A 227 6.53 6.61 -12.25
CA ARG A 227 6.86 7.80 -11.47
C ARG A 227 8.31 7.78 -11.01
N ASP A 228 8.74 6.61 -10.57
CA ASP A 228 10.05 6.40 -9.97
C ASP A 228 11.11 6.08 -11.04
N ASP A 229 10.67 5.73 -12.26
CA ASP A 229 11.51 5.53 -13.43
C ASP A 229 10.89 6.13 -14.71
N PRO A 230 11.13 7.43 -15.00
CA PRO A 230 10.58 8.09 -16.18
C PRO A 230 11.01 7.49 -17.53
N THR A 231 12.02 6.60 -17.53
CA THR A 231 12.47 5.89 -18.74
C THR A 231 11.62 4.66 -19.05
N LYS A 232 10.87 4.17 -18.05
CA LYS A 232 9.95 3.05 -18.18
C LYS A 232 8.61 3.54 -18.69
N VAL A 233 8.40 3.34 -20.00
CA VAL A 233 7.10 3.54 -20.65
C VAL A 233 6.20 2.36 -20.33
N ILE A 234 4.98 2.65 -19.88
CA ILE A 234 3.95 1.63 -19.67
C ILE A 234 3.27 1.41 -21.01
N ASN A 235 3.24 0.16 -21.45
CA ASN A 235 2.64 -0.18 -22.74
C ASN A 235 1.11 -0.23 -22.62
N ASP A 236 0.41 0.01 -23.73
CA ASP A 236 -1.06 -0.02 -23.79
C ASP A 236 -1.65 -1.35 -23.26
N GLU A 237 -0.91 -2.46 -23.41
CA GLU A 237 -1.28 -3.80 -22.93
C GLU A 237 -1.30 -3.93 -21.39
N GLU A 238 -0.64 -3.01 -20.68
CA GLU A 238 -0.60 -2.98 -19.21
C GLU A 238 -1.74 -2.15 -18.61
N VAL A 239 -2.48 -1.40 -19.43
CA VAL A 239 -3.61 -0.55 -19.02
C VAL A 239 -4.92 -1.28 -19.27
N GLU A 240 -5.65 -1.62 -18.22
CA GLU A 240 -6.91 -2.35 -18.35
C GLU A 240 -8.09 -1.43 -18.65
N TYR A 241 -8.17 -0.30 -17.95
CA TYR A 241 -9.28 0.64 -18.09
C TYR A 241 -8.80 2.09 -18.02
N ILE A 242 -9.50 2.98 -18.71
CA ILE A 242 -9.32 4.43 -18.59
C ILE A 242 -10.69 5.07 -18.28
N LYS A 243 -10.68 6.12 -17.47
CA LYS A 243 -11.83 6.96 -17.15
C LYS A 243 -11.45 8.41 -17.38
N TRP A 244 -12.31 9.15 -18.07
CA TRP A 244 -12.07 10.56 -18.38
C TRP A 244 -13.02 11.43 -17.58
N TYR A 245 -12.60 12.67 -17.42
CA TYR A 245 -13.38 13.74 -16.83
C TYR A 245 -13.18 14.98 -17.68
N TYR A 246 -14.16 15.87 -17.69
CA TYR A 246 -14.00 17.18 -18.31
C TYR A 246 -14.53 18.28 -17.38
N SER A 247 -14.06 19.50 -17.59
CA SER A 247 -14.55 20.69 -16.91
C SER A 247 -14.50 21.91 -17.81
N PHE A 248 -15.51 22.78 -17.71
CA PHE A 248 -15.56 24.07 -18.39
C PHE A 248 -14.81 25.18 -17.64
N SER A 249 -14.23 24.85 -16.49
CA SER A 249 -13.37 25.75 -15.72
C SER A 249 -12.12 25.00 -15.28
N ASN A 250 -11.03 25.72 -15.00
CA ASN A 250 -9.83 25.15 -14.39
C ASN A 250 -10.03 24.70 -12.93
N ASN A 251 -11.25 24.77 -12.40
CA ASN A 251 -11.59 24.34 -11.04
C ASN A 251 -12.11 22.89 -11.04
N TYR A 252 -11.38 22.02 -10.34
CA TYR A 252 -11.60 20.57 -10.17
C TYR A 252 -12.99 20.14 -9.64
N ASN A 253 -13.90 21.06 -9.33
CA ASN A 253 -15.12 20.80 -8.56
C ASN A 253 -16.40 20.62 -9.39
N LYS A 254 -16.32 20.70 -10.73
CA LYS A 254 -17.43 20.40 -11.63
C LYS A 254 -16.97 19.40 -12.67
N ILE A 255 -17.27 18.14 -12.38
CA ILE A 255 -16.85 16.98 -13.16
C ILE A 255 -18.10 16.14 -13.39
N GLU A 256 -18.58 16.11 -14.62
CA GLU A 256 -19.50 15.05 -15.04
C GLU A 256 -18.67 13.83 -15.41
N GLN A 257 -19.03 12.69 -14.84
CA GLN A 257 -18.22 11.48 -14.86
C GLN A 257 -18.64 10.61 -16.05
N GLU A 258 -17.69 10.17 -16.86
CA GLU A 258 -17.92 9.04 -17.75
C GLU A 258 -17.57 7.70 -17.08
N GLU A 259 -18.17 6.62 -17.58
CA GLU A 259 -17.88 5.26 -17.13
C GLU A 259 -16.48 4.82 -17.59
N TRP A 260 -15.85 3.93 -16.81
CA TRP A 260 -14.61 3.26 -17.20
C TRP A 260 -14.78 2.52 -18.53
N PHE A 261 -13.79 2.61 -19.41
CA PHE A 261 -13.76 1.84 -20.64
C PHE A 261 -12.42 1.15 -20.86
N LYS A 262 -12.45 0.04 -21.60
CA LYS A 262 -11.27 -0.78 -21.86
C LYS A 262 -10.40 -0.14 -22.95
N VAL A 263 -9.08 -0.14 -22.75
CA VAL A 263 -8.13 0.37 -23.75
C VAL A 263 -8.18 -0.51 -25.01
N GLY A 264 -8.21 0.13 -26.18
CA GLY A 264 -8.27 -0.54 -27.48
C GLY A 264 -9.67 -0.69 -28.09
N GLU A 265 -10.75 -0.39 -27.34
CA GLU A 265 -12.12 -0.50 -27.86
C GLU A 265 -12.60 0.72 -28.67
N GLY A 266 -11.74 1.73 -28.89
CA GLY A 266 -12.03 2.89 -29.74
C GLY A 266 -13.33 3.61 -29.38
N LYS A 267 -13.30 4.52 -28.40
CA LYS A 267 -14.46 5.36 -28.09
C LYS A 267 -14.40 6.71 -28.82
N SER A 268 -15.48 7.04 -29.50
CA SER A 268 -15.73 8.41 -29.98
C SER A 268 -16.36 9.24 -28.87
N PHE A 269 -15.80 10.41 -28.61
CA PHE A 269 -16.36 11.37 -27.66
C PHE A 269 -17.23 12.38 -28.42
N ILE A 270 -18.45 12.58 -27.92
CA ILE A 270 -19.31 13.68 -28.36
C ILE A 270 -19.36 14.65 -27.16
N PRO A 271 -18.89 15.90 -27.31
CA PRO A 271 -19.06 16.90 -26.26
C PRO A 271 -20.53 17.00 -25.84
N PRO A 272 -20.82 17.24 -24.55
CA PRO A 272 -22.18 17.48 -24.08
C PRO A 272 -22.88 18.55 -24.93
N ALA A 273 -24.17 18.38 -25.21
CA ALA A 273 -24.92 19.29 -26.10
C ALA A 273 -24.91 20.76 -25.62
N ASP A 274 -24.75 20.96 -24.31
CA ASP A 274 -24.59 22.23 -23.60
C ASP A 274 -23.19 22.86 -23.75
N ALA A 275 -22.18 22.10 -24.16
CA ALA A 275 -20.86 22.62 -24.55
C ALA A 275 -20.90 23.39 -25.88
N VAL A 276 -21.86 23.07 -26.76
CA VAL A 276 -22.01 23.71 -28.09
C VAL A 276 -22.76 25.04 -28.00
N ASN A 277 -23.58 25.22 -26.97
CA ASN A 277 -24.52 26.34 -26.84
C ASN A 277 -24.06 27.43 -25.85
N SER A 278 -22.81 27.36 -25.41
CA SER A 278 -22.29 28.19 -24.34
C SER A 278 -21.08 28.99 -24.83
N SER A 279 -20.93 30.22 -24.36
CA SER A 279 -19.92 31.19 -24.78
C SER A 279 -18.48 30.84 -24.34
N TRP A 280 -18.20 29.56 -24.11
CA TRP A 280 -16.94 29.08 -23.56
C TRP A 280 -15.99 28.64 -24.69
N ASN A 281 -14.77 29.16 -24.65
CA ASN A 281 -13.73 28.90 -25.65
C ASN A 281 -12.75 27.78 -25.25
N GLU A 282 -12.96 27.09 -24.12
CA GLU A 282 -12.00 26.13 -23.55
C GLU A 282 -12.67 25.00 -22.76
N ILE A 283 -12.23 23.75 -22.97
CA ILE A 283 -12.66 22.58 -22.19
C ILE A 283 -11.40 21.88 -21.63
N TYR A 284 -11.38 21.65 -20.32
CA TYR A 284 -10.30 20.96 -19.63
C TYR A 284 -10.64 19.48 -19.50
N TYR A 285 -9.68 18.57 -19.74
CA TYR A 285 -9.89 17.13 -19.62
C TYR A 285 -8.91 16.49 -18.63
N TYR A 286 -9.35 15.43 -17.97
CA TYR A 286 -8.59 14.66 -16.98
C TYR A 286 -8.74 13.15 -17.24
N THR A 287 -7.77 12.30 -16.85
CA THR A 287 -7.66 10.90 -17.33
C THR A 287 -7.23 9.87 -16.29
N LEU A 288 -8.11 9.26 -15.50
CA LEU A 288 -7.67 8.15 -14.64
C LEU A 288 -7.39 6.88 -15.45
N ALA A 289 -6.31 6.18 -15.10
CA ALA A 289 -5.96 4.90 -15.70
C ALA A 289 -5.89 3.81 -14.62
N LYS A 290 -6.48 2.65 -14.93
CA LYS A 290 -6.37 1.43 -14.15
C LYS A 290 -5.37 0.51 -14.84
N ILE A 291 -4.23 0.32 -14.18
CA ILE A 291 -3.13 -0.51 -14.66
C ILE A 291 -3.29 -1.90 -14.06
N LYS A 292 -3.02 -2.94 -14.86
CA LYS A 292 -3.11 -4.34 -14.45
C LYS A 292 -2.26 -4.58 -13.19
N GLY A 293 -2.93 -4.99 -12.11
CA GLY A 293 -2.27 -5.24 -10.82
C GLY A 293 -2.17 -4.03 -9.87
N CYS A 294 -2.74 -2.87 -10.20
CA CYS A 294 -2.95 -1.76 -9.26
C CYS A 294 -4.45 -1.55 -9.00
N GLU A 295 -4.83 -1.14 -7.78
CA GLU A 295 -6.23 -0.84 -7.46
C GLU A 295 -6.70 0.43 -8.17
N GLU A 296 -5.92 1.52 -8.19
CA GLU A 296 -6.20 2.78 -8.90
C GLU A 296 -4.92 3.64 -9.05
N SER A 297 -4.65 4.22 -10.23
CA SER A 297 -3.58 5.23 -10.42
C SER A 297 -4.20 6.59 -10.76
N ARG A 298 -3.81 7.65 -10.05
CA ARG A 298 -4.31 9.03 -10.30
C ARG A 298 -3.54 9.73 -11.42
N SER A 299 -4.19 10.70 -12.07
CA SER A 299 -3.79 11.26 -13.36
C SER A 299 -3.58 12.76 -13.42
N GLU A 300 -2.76 13.20 -14.37
CA GLU A 300 -2.53 14.61 -14.76
C GLU A 300 -3.65 15.23 -15.63
N LEU A 301 -3.59 16.56 -15.69
CA LEU A 301 -4.42 17.48 -16.47
C LEU A 301 -3.92 17.57 -17.93
N PHE A 302 -4.81 17.56 -18.91
CA PHE A 302 -4.48 18.09 -20.24
C PHE A 302 -5.58 19.02 -20.76
N LYS A 303 -5.17 20.07 -21.49
CA LYS A 303 -6.04 21.16 -21.93
C LYS A 303 -6.34 20.99 -23.42
N LEU A 304 -7.62 20.98 -23.80
CA LEU A 304 -8.07 21.02 -25.20
C LEU A 304 -8.83 22.33 -25.44
N LYS A 305 -8.39 23.12 -26.42
CA LYS A 305 -9.07 24.36 -26.77
C LYS A 305 -10.08 24.11 -27.90
N TYR A 306 -11.37 24.23 -27.59
CA TYR A 306 -12.43 24.20 -28.60
C TYR A 306 -12.71 25.63 -29.06
N LEU A 307 -12.60 25.89 -30.37
CA LEU A 307 -12.92 27.17 -30.97
C LEU A 307 -14.23 27.00 -31.75
N CYS A 308 -15.37 27.22 -31.09
CA CYS A 308 -16.65 27.37 -31.79
C CYS A 308 -16.80 28.84 -32.24
N PRO A 309 -16.83 29.15 -33.55
CA PRO A 309 -17.30 30.46 -33.98
C PRO A 309 -18.80 30.59 -33.64
N ASN A 310 -19.19 31.77 -33.12
CA ASN A 310 -20.59 32.12 -32.86
C ASN A 310 -21.43 32.17 -34.14
#